data_AF-A0A8H6A3L2-F1
#
_entry.id   AF-A0A8H6A3L2-F1
#
_cell.length_a   1.000
_cell.length_b   1.000
_cell.length_c   1.000
_cell.angle_alpha   90.00
_cell.angle_beta   90.00
_cell.angle_gamma   90.00
#
_symmetry.space_group_name_H-M   'P 1'
#
loop_
_entity.id
_entity.type
_entity.pdbx_description
1 polymer ?
#
loop_
_entity_poly.entity_id
_entity_poly.type
_entity_poly.pdbx_seq_one_letter_code
_entity_poly.pdbx_strand_id
1 'polypeptide(L)'
;MMKGLGPGSPHVFQSAYDCVKALIDVGSHTKAIFYLKQISKSANGNLPGLSKFQDLRGLLAARGMAEALPQLAGTESLSILEAQLEDMEKRLGVTWNRQRSLHTSIANPLCISSERPLLTIDGDSTGYDSNVRLIAEIEAIGCSKSMLELGKIATLLDECEGGQIHVSISSQEAAHYDFFWFPQRSTIEFPDNHILVERRPNEPWSPSNLGLLRVRPHSNRASLVIECSLHLMQLGYLVARPKLTDEAGSKPARGWEETGHIVAWDRAFGRFVIVYVGESRRSLDTRKQWVVPDLPFGLNAVMKISPEKYPLEQNGVDPPFPGDGTRYCIDVDPGLDLVF
;
A
#
# COMPACT_ATOMS: atom_id res chain seq x y z
N MET A 1 -17.57 -20.91 34.48
CA MET A 1 -18.79 -20.09 34.27
C MET A 1 -18.37 -18.81 33.56
N MET A 2 -18.27 -18.85 32.22
CA MET A 2 -17.89 -17.70 31.40
C MET A 2 -19.10 -16.79 31.22
N LYS A 3 -19.01 -15.54 31.70
CA LYS A 3 -20.03 -14.52 31.51
C LYS A 3 -20.08 -14.14 30.02
N GLY A 4 -21.29 -14.15 29.48
CA GLY A 4 -21.59 -13.92 28.07
C GLY A 4 -21.02 -12.60 27.56
N LEU A 5 -20.29 -12.68 26.46
CA LEU A 5 -19.88 -11.56 25.64
C LEU A 5 -21.08 -11.19 24.77
N GLY A 6 -21.64 -10.00 25.00
CA GLY A 6 -22.78 -9.50 24.21
C GLY A 6 -22.35 -9.14 22.78
N PRO A 7 -23.21 -9.39 21.77
CA PRO A 7 -22.95 -9.03 20.39
C PRO A 7 -23.24 -7.53 20.21
N GLY A 8 -22.20 -6.69 20.23
CA GLY A 8 -22.44 -5.24 20.19
C GLY A 8 -21.32 -4.35 19.66
N SER A 9 -20.10 -4.85 19.43
CA SER A 9 -19.10 -4.04 18.72
C SER A 9 -18.32 -4.86 17.69
N PRO A 10 -18.21 -4.37 16.43
CA PRO A 10 -17.41 -5.00 15.38
C PRO A 10 -15.94 -5.21 15.80
N HIS A 11 -15.43 -4.35 16.68
CA HIS A 11 -14.05 -4.37 17.15
C HIS A 11 -13.71 -5.57 18.04
N VAL A 12 -14.69 -6.29 18.62
CA VAL A 12 -14.40 -7.44 19.50
C VAL A 12 -13.73 -8.59 18.74
N PHE A 13 -14.03 -8.75 17.45
CA PHE A 13 -13.56 -9.88 16.65
C PHE A 13 -12.33 -9.59 15.79
N GLN A 14 -11.93 -8.32 15.67
CA GLN A 14 -10.82 -7.91 14.81
C GLN A 14 -9.51 -8.62 15.18
N SER A 15 -9.13 -8.61 16.46
CA SER A 15 -7.93 -9.32 16.93
C SER A 15 -8.01 -10.83 16.74
N ALA A 16 -9.21 -11.40 16.74
CA ALA A 16 -9.39 -12.83 16.46
C ALA A 16 -9.17 -13.14 14.97
N TYR A 17 -9.60 -12.25 14.07
CA TYR A 17 -9.28 -12.34 12.65
C TYR A 17 -7.79 -12.15 12.37
N ASP A 18 -7.11 -11.26 13.10
CA ASP A 18 -5.65 -11.11 13.02
C ASP A 18 -4.93 -12.41 13.40
N CYS A 19 -5.40 -13.12 14.43
CA CYS A 19 -4.88 -14.45 14.77
C CYS A 19 -5.15 -15.49 13.68
N VAL A 20 -6.33 -15.48 13.06
CA VAL A 20 -6.67 -16.37 11.94
C VAL A 20 -5.75 -16.09 10.75
N LYS A 21 -5.52 -14.83 10.41
CA LYS A 21 -4.57 -14.39 9.39
C LYS A 21 -3.15 -14.90 9.70
N ALA A 22 -2.64 -14.69 10.91
CA ALA A 22 -1.32 -15.17 11.29
C ALA A 22 -1.18 -16.70 11.14
N LEU A 23 -2.25 -17.46 11.41
CA LEU A 23 -2.28 -18.91 11.18
C LEU A 23 -2.25 -19.28 9.69
N ILE A 24 -2.90 -18.50 8.84
CA ILE A 24 -2.82 -18.65 7.37
C ILE A 24 -1.40 -18.35 6.89
N ASP A 25 -0.81 -17.26 7.37
CA ASP A 25 0.53 -16.80 7.00
C ASP A 25 1.62 -17.84 7.32
N VAL A 26 1.48 -18.60 8.41
CA VAL A 26 2.38 -19.72 8.75
C VAL A 26 1.98 -21.07 8.13
N GLY A 27 0.99 -21.09 7.23
CA GLY A 27 0.54 -22.28 6.50
C GLY A 27 -0.41 -23.21 7.28
N SER A 28 -0.86 -22.83 8.48
CA SER A 28 -1.73 -23.63 9.35
C SER A 28 -3.22 -23.49 9.03
N HIS A 29 -3.57 -23.70 7.76
CA HIS A 29 -4.93 -23.51 7.22
C HIS A 29 -6.03 -24.24 8.00
N THR A 30 -5.79 -25.49 8.42
CA THR A 30 -6.77 -26.26 9.20
C THR A 30 -7.07 -25.63 10.56
N LYS A 31 -6.06 -25.07 11.23
CA LYS A 31 -6.25 -24.35 12.50
C LYS A 31 -6.96 -23.02 12.27
N ALA A 32 -6.61 -22.30 11.21
CA ALA A 32 -7.30 -21.07 10.83
C ALA A 32 -8.81 -21.30 10.64
N ILE A 33 -9.20 -22.31 9.87
CA ILE A 33 -10.62 -22.70 9.68
C ILE A 33 -11.27 -23.09 11.01
N PHE A 34 -10.55 -23.83 11.86
CA PHE A 34 -11.07 -24.22 13.17
C PHE A 34 -11.40 -22.99 14.03
N TYR A 35 -10.50 -22.00 14.12
CA TYR A 35 -10.76 -20.79 14.89
C TYR A 35 -11.85 -19.92 14.28
N LEU A 36 -11.92 -19.83 12.94
CA LEU A 36 -13.01 -19.13 12.27
C LEU A 36 -14.38 -19.77 12.58
N LYS A 37 -14.45 -21.11 12.67
CA LYS A 37 -15.64 -21.82 13.15
C LYS A 37 -15.98 -21.48 14.61
N GLN A 38 -14.98 -21.30 15.48
CA GLN A 38 -15.23 -20.90 16.87
C GLN A 38 -15.77 -19.46 16.95
N ILE A 39 -15.20 -18.55 16.15
CA ILE A 39 -15.70 -17.17 16.04
C ILE A 39 -17.16 -17.20 15.60
N SER A 40 -17.47 -17.90 14.51
CA SER A 40 -18.83 -18.04 14.00
C SER A 40 -19.80 -18.59 15.05
N LYS A 41 -19.43 -19.67 15.77
CA LYS A 41 -20.23 -20.21 16.87
C LYS A 41 -20.45 -19.21 17.99
N SER A 42 -19.42 -18.45 18.36
CA SER A 42 -19.52 -17.42 19.41
C SER A 42 -20.37 -16.22 19.01
N ALA A 43 -20.50 -15.98 17.70
CA ALA A 43 -21.30 -14.92 17.11
C ALA A 43 -22.60 -15.43 16.48
N ASN A 44 -23.17 -16.53 17.01
CA ASN A 44 -24.45 -17.12 16.58
C ASN A 44 -24.54 -17.47 15.08
N GLY A 45 -23.47 -18.06 14.54
CA GLY A 45 -23.41 -18.50 13.14
C GLY A 45 -23.12 -17.35 12.16
N ASN A 46 -22.42 -16.31 12.61
CA ASN A 46 -22.10 -15.14 11.79
C ASN A 46 -20.61 -14.76 11.93
N LEU A 47 -20.06 -13.98 10.99
CA LEU A 47 -18.69 -13.47 11.05
C LEU A 47 -18.69 -11.94 11.08
N PRO A 48 -19.15 -11.33 12.18
CA PRO A 48 -19.38 -9.89 12.24
C PRO A 48 -18.10 -9.12 11.93
N GLY A 49 -18.21 -8.12 11.05
CA GLY A 49 -17.12 -7.21 10.70
C GLY A 49 -16.07 -7.80 9.75
N LEU A 50 -16.20 -9.07 9.34
CA LEU A 50 -15.27 -9.69 8.41
C LEU A 50 -15.26 -8.98 7.05
N SER A 51 -16.39 -8.41 6.63
CA SER A 51 -16.50 -7.59 5.41
C SER A 51 -15.57 -6.36 5.40
N LYS A 52 -15.17 -5.88 6.59
CA LYS A 52 -14.27 -4.73 6.76
C LYS A 52 -12.86 -5.12 7.17
N PHE A 53 -12.59 -6.43 7.24
CA PHE A 53 -11.27 -6.93 7.60
C PHE A 53 -10.26 -6.56 6.51
N GLN A 54 -9.17 -5.89 6.89
CA GLN A 54 -8.18 -5.37 5.95
C GLN A 54 -7.62 -6.44 4.99
N ASP A 55 -7.45 -7.67 5.47
CA ASP A 55 -6.93 -8.79 4.69
C ASP A 55 -8.01 -9.82 4.32
N LEU A 56 -9.23 -9.33 4.04
CA LEU A 56 -10.34 -10.20 3.60
C LEU A 56 -9.97 -11.01 2.34
N ARG A 57 -9.25 -10.39 1.39
CA ARG A 57 -8.82 -11.05 0.16
C ARG A 57 -7.83 -12.19 0.43
N GLY A 58 -6.82 -11.97 1.27
CA GLY A 58 -5.88 -13.02 1.67
C GLY A 58 -6.58 -14.18 2.36
N LEU A 59 -7.54 -13.86 3.25
CA LEU A 59 -8.36 -14.85 3.93
C LEU A 59 -9.23 -15.66 2.93
N LEU A 60 -9.85 -15.01 1.95
CA LEU A 60 -10.67 -15.67 0.92
C LEU A 60 -9.84 -16.56 -0.01
N ALA A 61 -8.61 -16.15 -0.33
CA ALA A 61 -7.69 -16.91 -1.17
C ALA A 61 -7.06 -18.12 -0.44
N ALA A 62 -7.13 -18.15 0.89
CA ALA A 62 -6.54 -19.21 1.68
C ALA A 62 -7.23 -20.57 1.42
N ARG A 63 -6.41 -21.62 1.36
CA ARG A 63 -6.88 -22.98 1.04
C ARG A 63 -7.98 -23.43 2.00
N GLY A 64 -9.14 -23.82 1.43
CA GLY A 64 -10.27 -24.33 2.20
C GLY A 64 -11.21 -23.26 2.76
N MET A 65 -10.86 -21.97 2.65
CA MET A 65 -11.69 -20.87 3.17
C MET A 65 -12.88 -20.57 2.25
N ALA A 66 -12.71 -20.67 0.94
CA ALA A 66 -13.79 -20.48 -0.03
C ALA A 66 -14.96 -21.46 0.20
N GLU A 67 -14.68 -22.69 0.61
CA GLU A 67 -15.73 -23.68 0.92
C GLU A 67 -16.31 -23.50 2.33
N ALA A 68 -15.49 -23.03 3.28
CA ALA A 68 -15.91 -22.88 4.68
C ALA A 68 -16.75 -21.63 4.91
N LEU A 69 -16.35 -20.48 4.35
CA LEU A 69 -16.96 -19.18 4.62
C LEU A 69 -18.47 -19.10 4.38
N PRO A 70 -19.02 -19.63 3.26
CA PRO A 70 -20.47 -19.58 3.02
C PRO A 70 -21.30 -20.25 4.13
N GLN A 71 -20.72 -21.22 4.84
CA GLN A 71 -21.39 -21.94 5.94
C GLN A 71 -21.25 -21.22 7.28
N LEU A 72 -20.31 -20.27 7.40
CA LEU A 72 -19.93 -19.62 8.67
C LEU A 72 -20.35 -18.16 8.73
N ALA A 73 -20.42 -17.50 7.58
CA ALA A 73 -20.60 -16.06 7.46
C ALA A 73 -22.03 -15.59 7.64
N GLY A 74 -23.03 -16.49 7.76
CA GLY A 74 -24.42 -16.13 8.09
C GLY A 74 -24.92 -14.93 7.27
N THR A 75 -25.36 -13.89 7.97
CA THR A 75 -25.82 -12.63 7.38
C THR A 75 -24.70 -11.76 6.82
N GLU A 76 -23.47 -11.88 7.31
CA GLU A 76 -22.30 -11.14 6.81
C GLU A 76 -21.93 -11.56 5.38
N SER A 77 -22.38 -12.73 4.90
CA SER A 77 -22.06 -13.24 3.56
C SER A 77 -22.31 -12.22 2.44
N LEU A 78 -23.42 -11.47 2.52
CA LEU A 78 -23.74 -10.42 1.54
C LEU A 78 -22.76 -9.25 1.62
N SER A 79 -22.45 -8.78 2.83
CA SER A 79 -21.49 -7.68 3.04
C SER A 79 -20.07 -8.06 2.60
N ILE A 80 -19.68 -9.33 2.75
CA ILE A 80 -18.40 -9.85 2.22
C ILE A 80 -18.41 -9.79 0.69
N LEU A 81 -19.49 -10.22 0.04
CA LEU A 81 -19.61 -10.16 -1.41
C LEU A 81 -19.60 -8.71 -1.93
N GLU A 82 -20.34 -7.81 -1.29
CA GLU A 82 -20.32 -6.39 -1.61
C GLU A 82 -18.92 -5.79 -1.48
N ALA A 83 -18.21 -6.09 -0.38
CA ALA A 83 -16.84 -5.64 -0.18
C ALA A 83 -15.87 -6.16 -1.25
N GLN A 84 -16.03 -7.41 -1.69
CA GLN A 84 -15.22 -7.97 -2.77
C GLN A 84 -15.54 -7.35 -4.13
N LEU A 85 -16.81 -7.07 -4.41
CA LEU A 85 -17.20 -6.36 -5.64
C LEU A 85 -16.63 -4.94 -5.65
N GLU A 86 -16.72 -4.22 -4.54
CA GLU A 86 -16.14 -2.87 -4.41
C GLU A 86 -14.61 -2.90 -4.57
N ASP A 87 -13.91 -3.90 -4.03
CA ASP A 87 -12.46 -4.08 -4.24
C ASP A 87 -12.14 -4.31 -5.72
N MET A 88 -12.85 -5.22 -6.38
CA MET A 88 -12.68 -5.51 -7.80
C MET A 88 -12.95 -4.27 -8.67
N GLU A 89 -14.00 -3.53 -8.39
CA GLU A 89 -14.35 -2.29 -9.09
C GLU A 89 -13.24 -1.25 -8.98
N LYS A 90 -12.71 -1.03 -7.77
CA LYS A 90 -11.58 -0.09 -7.54
C LYS A 90 -10.34 -0.46 -8.32
N ARG A 91 -10.01 -1.73 -8.37
CA ARG A 91 -8.87 -2.27 -9.12
C ARG A 91 -9.05 -2.20 -10.64
N LEU A 92 -10.29 -2.09 -11.09
CA LEU A 92 -10.64 -1.79 -12.48
C LEU A 92 -10.76 -0.27 -12.74
N GLY A 93 -10.64 0.57 -11.72
CA GLY A 93 -10.79 2.03 -11.84
C GLY A 93 -12.24 2.51 -12.04
N VAL A 94 -13.22 1.64 -11.76
CA VAL A 94 -14.65 1.91 -11.92
C VAL A 94 -15.39 1.81 -10.60
N THR A 95 -16.62 2.31 -10.53
CA THR A 95 -17.46 2.20 -9.34
C THR A 95 -18.93 2.15 -9.72
N TRP A 96 -19.72 1.36 -8.98
CA TRP A 96 -21.16 1.30 -9.15
C TRP A 96 -21.87 2.56 -8.63
N ASN A 97 -22.51 3.30 -9.53
CA ASN A 97 -23.38 4.41 -9.19
C ASN A 97 -24.81 3.91 -8.93
N ARG A 98 -25.18 3.77 -7.64
CA ARG A 98 -26.50 3.29 -7.23
C ARG A 98 -27.67 4.15 -7.71
N GLN A 99 -27.48 5.46 -7.87
CA GLN A 99 -28.57 6.36 -8.29
C GLN A 99 -28.87 6.22 -9.78
N ARG A 100 -27.84 5.96 -10.58
CA ARG A 100 -27.94 5.87 -12.04
C ARG A 100 -28.01 4.42 -12.53
N SER A 101 -27.80 3.45 -11.65
CA SER A 101 -27.74 2.02 -11.96
C SER A 101 -26.74 1.67 -13.06
N LEU A 102 -25.54 2.27 -13.00
CA LEU A 102 -24.47 2.07 -13.97
C LEU A 102 -23.09 2.21 -13.32
N HIS A 103 -22.07 1.64 -13.95
CA HIS A 103 -20.66 1.81 -13.60
C HIS A 103 -20.09 3.07 -14.22
N THR A 104 -19.36 3.85 -13.43
CA THR A 104 -18.65 5.06 -13.86
C THR A 104 -17.17 4.98 -13.50
N SER A 105 -16.33 5.79 -14.16
CA SER A 105 -14.94 5.98 -13.71
C SER A 105 -14.90 6.53 -12.28
N ILE A 106 -13.96 6.03 -11.47
CA ILE A 106 -13.69 6.56 -10.12
C ILE A 106 -13.10 7.98 -10.18
N ALA A 107 -12.30 8.27 -11.22
CA ALA A 107 -11.70 9.58 -11.41
C ALA A 107 -12.72 10.61 -11.90
N ASN A 108 -13.67 10.18 -12.73
CA ASN A 108 -14.68 11.05 -13.32
C ASN A 108 -16.07 10.36 -13.36
N PRO A 109 -16.99 10.68 -12.42
CA PRO A 109 -18.34 10.13 -12.39
C PRO A 109 -19.22 10.46 -13.60
N LEU A 110 -18.82 11.42 -14.45
CA LEU A 110 -19.50 11.72 -15.71
C LEU A 110 -19.14 10.71 -16.80
N CYS A 111 -18.01 10.01 -16.68
CA CYS A 111 -17.58 9.01 -17.63
C CYS A 111 -18.21 7.65 -17.30
N ILE A 112 -19.11 7.19 -18.17
CA ILE A 112 -19.86 5.94 -18.01
C ILE A 112 -19.03 4.79 -18.60
N SER A 113 -18.78 3.76 -17.78
CA SER A 113 -18.10 2.54 -18.21
C SER A 113 -19.07 1.44 -18.64
N SER A 114 -20.31 1.44 -18.13
CA SER A 114 -21.31 0.46 -18.55
C SER A 114 -21.50 0.47 -20.07
N GLU A 115 -21.69 -0.71 -20.65
CA GLU A 115 -21.93 -0.92 -22.09
C GLU A 115 -20.75 -0.60 -23.01
N ARG A 116 -19.59 -0.22 -22.45
CA ARG A 116 -18.33 -0.06 -23.18
C ARG A 116 -17.37 -1.19 -22.83
N PRO A 117 -16.56 -1.68 -23.79
CA PRO A 117 -15.44 -2.56 -23.47
C PRO A 117 -14.51 -1.87 -22.47
N LEU A 118 -14.00 -2.63 -21.49
CA LEU A 118 -13.02 -2.14 -20.53
C LEU A 118 -11.69 -1.73 -21.20
N LEU A 119 -11.41 -2.30 -22.37
CA LEU A 119 -10.25 -1.99 -23.20
C LEU A 119 -10.74 -1.70 -24.62
N THR A 120 -10.44 -0.52 -25.12
CA THR A 120 -10.71 -0.14 -26.52
C THR A 120 -9.42 -0.15 -27.33
N ILE A 121 -9.50 -0.36 -28.65
CA ILE A 121 -8.34 -0.38 -29.54
C ILE A 121 -7.60 0.97 -29.53
N ASP A 122 -8.33 2.05 -29.26
CA ASP A 122 -7.80 3.41 -29.21
C ASP A 122 -7.15 3.75 -27.85
N GLY A 123 -7.15 2.79 -26.91
CA GLY A 123 -6.61 2.99 -25.56
C GLY A 123 -7.49 3.84 -24.64
N ASP A 124 -8.59 4.40 -25.15
CA ASP A 124 -9.57 5.16 -24.37
C ASP A 124 -10.42 4.20 -23.52
N SER A 125 -9.92 3.92 -22.32
CA SER A 125 -10.47 2.94 -21.40
C SER A 125 -10.93 3.65 -20.14
N THR A 126 -12.25 3.74 -19.96
CA THR A 126 -12.86 4.45 -18.82
C THR A 126 -12.40 3.85 -17.49
N GLY A 127 -11.63 4.61 -16.70
CA GLY A 127 -11.16 4.20 -15.38
C GLY A 127 -9.72 3.70 -15.32
N TYR A 128 -9.13 3.26 -16.45
CA TYR A 128 -7.74 2.77 -16.48
C TYR A 128 -6.70 3.86 -16.21
N ASP A 129 -7.05 5.11 -16.50
CA ASP A 129 -6.29 6.32 -16.23
C ASP A 129 -6.29 6.75 -14.75
N SER A 130 -7.06 6.06 -13.90
CA SER A 130 -7.21 6.45 -12.50
C SER A 130 -6.03 5.99 -11.65
N ASN A 131 -5.35 6.95 -11.00
CA ASN A 131 -4.39 6.65 -9.94
C ASN A 131 -4.97 5.84 -8.76
N VAL A 132 -6.30 5.80 -8.60
CA VAL A 132 -6.96 4.96 -7.59
C VAL A 132 -6.75 3.47 -7.89
N ARG A 133 -6.67 3.08 -9.17
CA ARG A 133 -6.38 1.70 -9.58
C ARG A 133 -5.01 1.27 -9.09
N LEU A 134 -3.99 2.12 -9.22
CA LEU A 134 -2.64 1.85 -8.72
C LEU A 134 -2.65 1.60 -7.21
N ILE A 135 -3.28 2.48 -6.43
CA ILE A 135 -3.37 2.35 -4.97
C ILE A 135 -4.10 1.04 -4.60
N ALA A 136 -5.26 0.78 -5.23
CA ALA A 136 -6.05 -0.40 -4.95
C ALA A 136 -5.31 -1.70 -5.30
N GLU A 137 -4.56 -1.74 -6.41
CA GLU A 137 -3.74 -2.91 -6.75
C GLU A 137 -2.59 -3.13 -5.77
N ILE A 138 -1.91 -2.07 -5.32
CA ILE A 138 -0.85 -2.16 -4.29
C ILE A 138 -1.44 -2.72 -2.99
N GLU A 139 -2.55 -2.16 -2.51
CA GLU A 139 -3.22 -2.60 -1.28
C GLU A 139 -3.71 -4.04 -1.38
N ALA A 140 -4.27 -4.42 -2.53
CA ALA A 140 -4.82 -5.75 -2.73
C ALA A 140 -3.73 -6.82 -2.92
N ILE A 141 -2.53 -6.45 -3.38
CA ILE A 141 -1.35 -7.33 -3.39
C ILE A 141 -0.76 -7.47 -1.98
N GLY A 142 -0.90 -6.45 -1.14
CA GLY A 142 -0.58 -6.55 0.29
C GLY A 142 0.88 -6.94 0.54
N CYS A 143 1.08 -7.93 1.42
CA CYS A 143 2.41 -8.47 1.74
C CYS A 143 2.86 -9.62 0.81
N SER A 144 2.39 -9.64 -0.44
CA SER A 144 2.72 -10.73 -1.36
C SER A 144 4.23 -10.94 -1.55
N LYS A 145 4.60 -12.21 -1.65
CA LYS A 145 5.96 -12.67 -1.96
C LYS A 145 6.11 -13.07 -3.43
N SER A 146 5.08 -12.90 -4.27
CA SER A 146 5.15 -13.29 -5.68
C SER A 146 5.84 -12.21 -6.51
N MET A 147 6.94 -12.56 -7.20
CA MET A 147 7.58 -11.63 -8.13
C MET A 147 6.67 -11.21 -9.28
N LEU A 148 5.77 -12.09 -9.72
CA LEU A 148 4.79 -11.77 -10.76
C LEU A 148 3.81 -10.70 -10.29
N GLU A 149 3.35 -10.77 -9.03
CA GLU A 149 2.43 -9.77 -8.48
C GLU A 149 3.12 -8.42 -8.27
N LEU A 150 4.35 -8.40 -7.75
CA LEU A 150 5.15 -7.17 -7.68
C LEU A 150 5.41 -6.60 -9.08
N GLY A 151 5.58 -7.46 -10.08
CA GLY A 151 5.67 -7.07 -11.49
C GLY A 151 4.44 -6.34 -12.02
N LYS A 152 3.24 -6.69 -11.55
CA LYS A 152 2.01 -5.96 -11.91
C LYS A 152 2.05 -4.53 -11.38
N ILE A 153 2.49 -4.33 -10.14
CA ILE A 153 2.68 -2.99 -9.58
C ILE A 153 3.67 -2.20 -10.42
N ALA A 154 4.81 -2.80 -10.77
CA ALA A 154 5.82 -2.17 -11.61
C ALA A 154 5.25 -1.71 -12.96
N THR A 155 4.47 -2.54 -13.64
CA THR A 155 3.79 -2.16 -14.89
C THR A 155 2.77 -1.04 -14.69
N LEU A 156 2.00 -1.07 -13.60
CA LEU A 156 1.05 0.01 -13.27
C LEU A 156 1.74 1.34 -12.99
N LEU A 157 2.94 1.31 -12.39
CA LEU A 157 3.73 2.53 -12.17
C LEU A 157 4.16 3.16 -13.51
N ASP A 158 4.51 2.35 -14.50
CA ASP A 158 4.82 2.83 -15.85
C ASP A 158 3.55 3.42 -16.53
N GLU A 159 2.38 2.78 -16.36
CA GLU A 159 1.09 3.28 -16.87
C GLU A 159 0.64 4.59 -16.21
N CYS A 160 0.98 4.80 -14.94
CA CYS A 160 0.60 6.00 -14.16
C CYS A 160 1.68 7.09 -14.14
N GLU A 161 2.75 6.96 -14.95
CA GLU A 161 3.81 7.97 -15.00
C GLU A 161 3.25 9.35 -15.40
N GLY A 162 3.67 10.39 -14.69
CA GLY A 162 3.16 11.76 -14.85
C GLY A 162 1.88 12.06 -14.07
N GLY A 163 1.26 11.04 -13.46
CA GLY A 163 0.15 11.20 -12.52
C GLY A 163 0.59 11.86 -11.20
N GLN A 164 -0.39 12.39 -10.45
CA GLN A 164 -0.18 12.98 -9.13
C GLN A 164 -1.21 12.41 -8.15
N ILE A 165 -0.74 11.99 -6.98
CA ILE A 165 -1.55 11.38 -5.93
C ILE A 165 -1.36 12.21 -4.68
N HIS A 166 -2.44 12.80 -4.15
CA HIS A 166 -2.34 13.54 -2.91
C HIS A 166 -2.01 12.59 -1.74
N VAL A 167 -1.16 13.05 -0.82
CA VAL A 167 -0.67 12.27 0.31
C VAL A 167 -1.01 12.99 1.61
N SER A 168 -1.72 12.31 2.48
CA SER A 168 -1.94 12.74 3.86
C SER A 168 -0.74 12.38 4.74
N ILE A 169 -0.25 13.36 5.49
CA ILE A 169 0.87 13.23 6.41
C ILE A 169 0.42 13.69 7.81
N SER A 170 0.62 12.83 8.81
CA SER A 170 0.28 13.10 10.20
C SER A 170 1.45 13.76 10.94
N SER A 171 1.89 14.93 10.47
CA SER A 171 2.88 15.77 11.14
C SER A 171 2.35 17.19 11.27
N GLN A 172 2.37 17.72 12.50
CA GLN A 172 1.94 19.09 12.76
C GLN A 172 2.87 20.10 12.06
N GLU A 173 4.17 19.80 11.98
CA GLU A 173 5.16 20.64 11.30
C GLU A 173 4.95 20.62 9.77
N ALA A 174 4.44 19.51 9.24
CA ALA A 174 4.10 19.36 7.83
C ALA A 174 2.74 20.00 7.46
N ALA A 175 1.95 20.47 8.43
CA ALA A 175 0.56 20.91 8.20
C ALA A 175 0.43 22.08 7.21
N HIS A 176 1.49 22.88 7.04
CA HIS A 176 1.54 24.03 6.14
C HIS A 176 1.80 23.68 4.66
N TYR A 177 1.96 22.40 4.34
CA TYR A 177 2.29 21.93 3.00
C TYR A 177 1.21 20.98 2.45
N ASP A 178 1.00 21.03 1.15
CA ASP A 178 0.34 19.96 0.40
C ASP A 178 1.42 18.99 -0.10
N PHE A 179 1.19 17.70 0.06
CA PHE A 179 2.11 16.65 -0.37
C PHE A 179 1.51 15.82 -1.48
N PHE A 180 2.31 15.54 -2.51
CA PHE A 180 1.91 14.69 -3.61
C PHE A 180 2.98 13.64 -3.91
N TRP A 181 2.51 12.41 -4.09
CA TRP A 181 3.26 11.32 -4.65
C TRP A 181 3.14 11.36 -6.18
N PHE A 182 4.28 11.33 -6.85
CA PHE A 182 4.38 11.13 -8.28
C PHE A 182 4.79 9.68 -8.54
N PRO A 183 3.88 8.82 -9.05
CA PRO A 183 4.19 7.44 -9.40
C PRO A 183 5.33 7.36 -10.41
N GLN A 184 6.32 6.55 -10.10
CA GLN A 184 7.43 6.27 -11.00
C GLN A 184 8.13 4.97 -10.58
N ARG A 185 8.37 4.10 -11.55
CA ARG A 185 9.09 2.84 -11.30
C ARG A 185 10.57 3.11 -11.03
N SER A 186 11.07 2.54 -9.94
CA SER A 186 12.50 2.46 -9.62
C SER A 186 13.25 3.80 -9.79
N THR A 187 12.87 4.81 -9.01
CA THR A 187 13.44 6.16 -9.12
C THR A 187 14.91 6.27 -8.72
N ILE A 188 15.39 5.35 -7.90
CA ILE A 188 16.78 5.26 -7.47
C ILE A 188 17.55 4.23 -8.30
N GLU A 189 18.63 4.68 -8.93
CA GLU A 189 19.60 3.83 -9.62
C GLU A 189 20.74 3.41 -8.68
N PHE A 190 21.20 2.16 -8.80
CA PHE A 190 22.39 1.69 -8.07
C PHE A 190 23.57 1.53 -9.04
N PRO A 191 24.82 1.80 -8.60
CA PRO A 191 25.99 1.84 -9.49
C PRO A 191 26.21 0.55 -10.30
N ASP A 192 25.82 -0.60 -9.76
CA ASP A 192 25.96 -1.92 -10.40
C ASP A 192 24.66 -2.38 -11.11
N ASN A 193 23.61 -1.56 -11.11
CA ASN A 193 22.32 -1.84 -11.75
C ASN A 193 21.79 -0.61 -12.47
N HIS A 194 22.11 -0.54 -13.76
CA HIS A 194 21.44 0.39 -14.67
C HIS A 194 19.98 -0.04 -14.80
N ILE A 195 19.07 0.82 -14.32
CA ILE A 195 17.65 0.62 -14.54
C ILE A 195 17.41 0.92 -16.01
N LEU A 196 17.05 -0.12 -16.76
CA LEU A 196 16.53 0.10 -18.11
C LEU A 196 15.18 0.81 -17.97
N VAL A 197 15.13 2.05 -18.45
CA VAL A 197 13.91 2.87 -18.56
C VAL A 197 12.80 2.05 -19.26
N GLU A 198 13.17 1.18 -20.19
CA GLU A 198 12.27 0.23 -20.85
C GLU A 198 12.68 -1.21 -20.56
N ARG A 199 11.90 -1.92 -19.73
CA ARG A 199 12.00 -3.38 -19.62
C ARG A 199 11.50 -3.99 -20.93
N ARG A 200 12.26 -4.92 -21.51
CA ARG A 200 11.77 -5.65 -22.70
C ARG A 200 10.58 -6.57 -22.30
N PRO A 201 9.56 -6.74 -23.15
CA PRO A 201 8.34 -7.52 -22.81
C PRO A 201 8.56 -8.95 -22.29
N ASN A 202 9.74 -9.54 -22.55
CA ASN A 202 10.09 -10.93 -22.20
C ASN A 202 11.24 -11.05 -21.18
N GLU A 203 11.75 -9.94 -20.64
CA GLU A 203 12.84 -9.98 -19.67
C GLU A 203 12.30 -10.37 -18.30
N PRO A 204 12.84 -11.37 -17.58
CA PRO A 204 12.33 -11.72 -16.26
C PRO A 204 12.40 -10.54 -15.29
N TRP A 205 11.47 -10.51 -14.33
CA TRP A 205 11.56 -9.53 -13.25
C TRP A 205 12.83 -9.79 -12.43
N SER A 206 13.52 -8.71 -12.07
CA SER A 206 14.64 -8.74 -11.13
C SER A 206 14.30 -7.84 -9.94
N PRO A 207 14.87 -8.09 -8.75
CA PRO A 207 14.67 -7.22 -7.60
C PRO A 207 14.97 -5.75 -7.90
N SER A 208 15.94 -5.47 -8.76
CA SER A 208 16.32 -4.09 -9.13
C SER A 208 15.33 -3.45 -10.09
N ASN A 209 14.84 -4.18 -11.10
CA ASN A 209 13.83 -3.65 -12.03
C ASN A 209 12.47 -3.47 -11.37
N LEU A 210 12.19 -4.22 -10.30
CA LEU A 210 11.04 -4.02 -9.40
C LEU A 210 11.26 -2.89 -8.39
N GLY A 211 12.46 -2.30 -8.30
CA GLY A 211 12.75 -1.22 -7.37
C GLY A 211 12.80 -1.67 -5.91
N LEU A 212 13.20 -2.92 -5.64
CA LEU A 212 13.23 -3.46 -4.29
C LEU A 212 14.42 -2.90 -3.50
N LEU A 213 14.12 -2.36 -2.32
CA LEU A 213 15.07 -1.70 -1.42
C LEU A 213 15.03 -2.31 -0.04
N ARG A 214 16.18 -2.33 0.61
CA ARG A 214 16.30 -2.69 2.02
C ARG A 214 16.87 -1.51 2.79
N VAL A 215 16.12 -1.03 3.78
CA VAL A 215 16.55 0.05 4.69
C VAL A 215 16.92 -0.58 6.03
N ARG A 216 18.15 -0.34 6.50
CA ARG A 216 18.68 -0.98 7.70
C ARG A 216 19.26 0.04 8.66
N PRO A 217 18.99 -0.07 9.98
CA PRO A 217 19.68 0.77 10.96
C PRO A 217 21.18 0.52 10.91
N HIS A 218 21.96 1.58 10.97
CA HIS A 218 23.40 1.47 11.05
C HIS A 218 23.79 1.17 12.50
N SER A 219 23.98 -0.12 12.80
CA SER A 219 24.50 -0.55 14.11
C SER A 219 25.98 -0.93 14.01
N ASN A 220 26.78 -0.47 14.99
CA ASN A 220 28.15 -0.92 15.20
C ASN A 220 28.23 -2.23 16.01
N ARG A 221 27.09 -2.92 16.26
CA ARG A 221 27.02 -4.14 17.09
C ARG A 221 26.12 -5.19 16.44
N ALA A 222 26.73 -6.33 16.15
CA ALA A 222 26.29 -7.34 15.20
C ALA A 222 25.06 -8.22 15.58
N SER A 223 24.22 -7.89 16.58
CA SER A 223 23.37 -8.92 17.19
C SER A 223 21.84 -8.81 17.08
N LEU A 224 21.25 -7.79 16.45
CA LEU A 224 19.77 -7.69 16.30
C LEU A 224 19.29 -7.15 14.93
N VAL A 225 20.20 -7.03 13.96
CA VAL A 225 20.01 -6.24 12.71
C VAL A 225 18.89 -6.76 11.79
N ILE A 226 18.51 -8.04 11.90
CA ILE A 226 17.45 -8.62 11.05
C ILE A 226 16.06 -8.14 11.49
N GLU A 227 15.85 -7.80 12.77
CA GLU A 227 14.53 -7.48 13.32
C GLU A 227 14.05 -6.04 13.05
N CYS A 228 14.92 -5.15 12.54
CA CYS A 228 14.58 -3.75 12.29
C CYS A 228 14.79 -3.31 10.84
N SER A 229 14.97 -4.26 9.90
CA SER A 229 15.13 -3.91 8.48
C SER A 229 13.78 -3.73 7.81
N LEU A 230 13.62 -2.67 7.00
CA LEU A 230 12.46 -2.49 6.15
C LEU A 230 12.73 -3.09 4.76
N HIS A 231 11.77 -3.85 4.26
CA HIS A 231 11.79 -4.47 2.95
C HIS A 231 10.77 -3.76 2.06
N LEU A 232 11.27 -2.95 1.13
CA LEU A 232 10.49 -1.95 0.44
C LEU A 232 10.43 -2.21 -1.06
N MET A 233 9.35 -1.80 -1.70
CA MET A 233 9.26 -1.59 -3.15
C MET A 233 9.13 -0.10 -3.43
N GLN A 234 10.00 0.47 -4.26
CA GLN A 234 9.90 1.86 -4.69
C GLN A 234 8.66 2.07 -5.55
N LEU A 235 7.91 3.12 -5.25
CA LEU A 235 6.68 3.49 -5.95
C LEU A 235 6.75 4.88 -6.60
N GLY A 236 7.78 5.67 -6.31
CA GLY A 236 7.97 7.00 -6.87
C GLY A 236 8.59 7.96 -5.87
N TYR A 237 8.32 9.25 -6.01
CA TYR A 237 8.89 10.30 -5.17
C TYR A 237 7.82 11.25 -4.63
N LEU A 238 8.16 11.90 -3.52
CA LEU A 238 7.28 12.84 -2.82
C LEU A 238 7.71 14.28 -3.12
N VAL A 239 6.76 15.11 -3.51
CA VAL A 239 6.92 16.56 -3.64
C VAL A 239 6.03 17.28 -2.63
N ALA A 240 6.42 18.51 -2.32
CA ALA A 240 5.66 19.40 -1.47
C ALA A 240 5.42 20.75 -2.16
N ARG A 241 4.34 21.42 -1.79
CA ARG A 241 4.17 22.86 -2.03
C ARG A 241 3.56 23.51 -0.79
N PRO A 242 3.87 24.78 -0.49
CA PRO A 242 3.18 25.51 0.57
C PRO A 242 1.68 25.60 0.27
N LYS A 243 0.85 25.42 1.30
CA LYS A 243 -0.59 25.72 1.20
C LYS A 243 -0.77 27.21 0.98
N LEU A 244 -1.70 27.57 0.10
CA LEU A 244 -2.13 28.95 -0.04
C LEU A 244 -2.87 29.34 1.25
N THR A 245 -2.22 30.13 2.10
CA THR A 245 -2.92 30.81 3.19
C THR A 245 -3.68 31.99 2.63
N ASP A 246 -4.96 32.14 2.99
CA ASP A 246 -5.86 33.22 2.54
C ASP A 246 -5.38 34.65 2.89
N GLU A 247 -4.26 34.78 3.62
CA GLU A 247 -3.71 36.07 4.01
C GLU A 247 -2.67 36.58 3.01
N ALA A 248 -3.10 37.61 2.27
CA ALA A 248 -2.32 38.65 1.61
C ALA A 248 -1.47 38.26 0.38
N GLY A 249 -2.04 38.59 -0.79
CA GLY A 249 -1.28 39.26 -1.85
C GLY A 249 -0.37 38.38 -2.69
N SER A 250 -0.97 37.75 -3.72
CA SER A 250 -0.36 37.47 -5.03
C SER A 250 1.15 37.18 -5.02
N LYS A 251 1.58 36.09 -4.39
CA LYS A 251 2.78 35.39 -4.87
C LYS A 251 2.32 34.30 -5.82
N PRO A 252 2.94 34.16 -7.01
CA PRO A 252 2.62 33.04 -7.89
C PRO A 252 2.81 31.75 -7.09
N ALA A 253 1.86 30.81 -7.22
CA ALA A 253 1.97 29.50 -6.60
C ALA A 253 3.36 28.94 -6.91
N ARG A 254 4.18 28.72 -5.88
CA ARG A 254 5.48 28.08 -6.07
C ARG A 254 5.21 26.70 -6.68
N GLY A 255 5.99 26.33 -7.69
CA GLY A 255 5.93 25.00 -8.30
C GLY A 255 6.23 23.91 -7.26
N TRP A 256 5.97 22.65 -7.63
CA TRP A 256 6.32 21.50 -6.80
C TRP A 256 7.82 21.49 -6.46
N GLU A 257 8.15 21.33 -5.18
CA GLU A 257 9.51 21.17 -4.68
C GLU A 257 9.73 19.69 -4.27
N GLU A 258 10.81 19.06 -4.75
CA GLU A 258 11.15 17.70 -4.32
C GLU A 258 11.55 17.68 -2.84
N THR A 259 10.98 16.74 -2.08
CA THR A 259 11.27 16.61 -0.64
C THR A 259 12.53 15.80 -0.35
N GLY A 260 13.12 15.17 -1.37
CA GLY A 260 14.18 14.18 -1.23
C GLY A 260 13.72 12.83 -0.68
N HIS A 261 12.40 12.62 -0.53
CA HIS A 261 11.84 11.34 -0.10
C HIS A 261 11.32 10.53 -1.30
N ILE A 262 11.57 9.22 -1.27
CA ILE A 262 10.83 8.27 -2.09
C ILE A 262 9.54 7.87 -1.38
N VAL A 263 8.54 7.52 -2.17
CA VAL A 263 7.35 6.79 -1.72
C VAL A 263 7.57 5.31 -1.97
N ALA A 264 7.30 4.48 -0.96
CA ALA A 264 7.54 3.06 -1.02
C ALA A 264 6.45 2.23 -0.34
N TRP A 265 6.32 0.98 -0.77
CA TRP A 265 5.49 -0.02 -0.11
C TRP A 265 6.33 -0.88 0.83
N ASP A 266 6.00 -0.90 2.11
CA ASP A 266 6.57 -1.82 3.09
C ASP A 266 5.95 -3.20 2.88
N ARG A 267 6.69 -4.09 2.19
CA ARG A 267 6.22 -5.42 1.80
C ARG A 267 6.02 -6.35 2.99
N ALA A 268 6.67 -6.08 4.13
CA ALA A 268 6.52 -6.90 5.33
C ALA A 268 5.21 -6.60 6.06
N PHE A 269 4.82 -5.32 6.11
CA PHE A 269 3.68 -4.84 6.91
C PHE A 269 2.48 -4.35 6.08
N GLY A 270 2.60 -4.30 4.75
CA GLY A 270 1.49 -3.93 3.87
C GLY A 270 1.04 -2.49 4.06
N ARG A 271 1.98 -1.53 3.98
CA ARG A 271 1.70 -0.11 4.23
C ARG A 271 2.56 0.82 3.38
N PHE A 272 2.04 2.01 3.09
CA PHE A 272 2.81 3.08 2.46
C PHE A 272 3.73 3.77 3.46
N VAL A 273 4.97 3.97 3.06
CA VAL A 273 5.98 4.72 3.80
C VAL A 273 6.70 5.69 2.88
N ILE A 274 7.27 6.73 3.46
CA ILE A 274 8.27 7.58 2.82
C ILE A 274 9.63 7.32 3.43
N VAL A 275 10.68 7.40 2.61
CA VAL A 275 12.07 7.25 3.04
C VAL A 275 12.90 8.37 2.43
N TYR A 276 13.61 9.11 3.27
CA TYR A 276 14.52 10.15 2.81
C TYR A 276 15.76 9.53 2.16
N VAL A 277 16.08 10.02 0.96
CA VAL A 277 17.25 9.60 0.16
C VAL A 277 18.04 10.79 -0.38
N GLY A 278 17.72 12.01 0.07
CA GLY A 278 18.35 13.27 -0.37
C GLY A 278 17.90 13.70 -1.75
N GLU A 279 18.36 13.00 -2.79
CA GLU A 279 17.97 13.26 -4.18
C GLU A 279 17.13 12.09 -4.69
N SER A 280 15.82 12.29 -4.81
CA SER A 280 14.83 11.25 -5.14
C SER A 280 15.03 10.59 -6.51
N ARG A 281 15.87 11.17 -7.38
CA ARG A 281 16.06 10.79 -8.79
C ARG A 281 17.52 10.57 -9.20
N ARG A 282 18.44 10.40 -8.25
CA ARG A 282 19.87 10.19 -8.55
C ARG A 282 20.36 8.84 -8.06
N SER A 283 21.50 8.42 -8.59
CA SER A 283 22.13 7.16 -8.19
C SER A 283 22.52 7.20 -6.71
N LEU A 284 22.11 6.17 -5.96
CA LEU A 284 22.49 6.01 -4.56
C LEU A 284 23.83 5.28 -4.45
N ASP A 285 24.77 5.88 -3.72
CA ASP A 285 25.94 5.17 -3.24
C ASP A 285 25.53 4.21 -2.11
N THR A 286 25.56 2.90 -2.39
CA THR A 286 25.22 1.81 -1.44
C THR A 286 26.11 1.81 -0.20
N ARG A 287 27.28 2.45 -0.26
CA ARG A 287 28.22 2.55 0.87
C ARG A 287 28.01 3.83 1.68
N LYS A 288 27.17 4.74 1.22
CA LYS A 288 26.90 6.00 1.89
C LYS A 288 26.04 5.76 3.12
N GLN A 289 26.58 6.15 4.27
CA GLN A 289 25.82 6.26 5.49
C GLN A 289 24.96 7.53 5.45
N TRP A 290 23.67 7.37 5.69
CA TRP A 290 22.76 8.49 5.79
C TRP A 290 22.72 8.97 7.23
N VAL A 291 23.12 10.21 7.45
CA VAL A 291 22.92 10.96 8.69
C VAL A 291 22.28 12.27 8.27
N VAL A 292 21.05 12.52 8.70
CA VAL A 292 20.29 13.68 8.25
C VAL A 292 19.95 14.53 9.47
N PRO A 293 20.85 15.45 9.87
CA PRO A 293 20.45 16.55 10.73
C PRO A 293 19.64 17.52 9.85
N ASP A 294 18.41 17.82 10.25
CA ASP A 294 17.49 18.78 9.61
C ASP A 294 16.83 18.29 8.31
N LEU A 295 15.77 17.52 8.45
CA LEU A 295 14.93 17.10 7.33
C LEU A 295 14.00 18.23 6.86
N PRO A 296 13.78 18.37 5.54
CA PRO A 296 12.95 19.43 5.01
C PRO A 296 11.44 19.15 5.22
N PHE A 297 10.63 20.20 5.20
CA PHE A 297 9.16 20.12 5.21
C PHE A 297 8.52 19.49 6.46
N GLY A 298 9.24 19.41 7.60
CA GLY A 298 8.71 18.84 8.84
C GLY A 298 8.44 17.33 8.76
N LEU A 299 9.21 16.63 7.92
CA LEU A 299 9.12 15.19 7.68
C LEU A 299 10.22 14.44 8.44
N ASN A 300 9.94 13.21 8.87
CA ASN A 300 10.93 12.31 9.43
C ASN A 300 11.60 11.48 8.31
N ALA A 301 12.81 10.97 8.59
CA ALA A 301 13.60 10.22 7.61
C ALA A 301 12.85 8.97 7.09
N VAL A 302 12.05 8.35 7.97
CA VAL A 302 11.13 7.28 7.62
C VAL A 302 9.80 7.54 8.32
N MET A 303 8.70 7.53 7.58
CA MET A 303 7.37 7.83 8.12
C MET A 303 6.27 7.08 7.36
N LYS A 304 5.20 6.68 8.04
CA LYS A 304 3.98 6.16 7.39
C LYS A 304 3.22 7.29 6.73
N ILE A 305 2.72 7.07 5.52
CA ILE A 305 1.86 8.01 4.81
C ILE A 305 0.56 7.36 4.37
N SER A 306 -0.38 8.14 3.85
CA SER A 306 -1.63 7.63 3.30
C SER A 306 -2.02 8.39 2.03
N PRO A 307 -2.11 7.72 0.86
CA PRO A 307 -2.71 8.31 -0.33
C PRO A 307 -4.17 8.73 -0.08
N GLU A 308 -4.55 9.95 -0.42
CA GLU A 308 -5.88 10.48 -0.06
C GLU A 308 -7.01 9.91 -0.93
N LYS A 309 -7.69 8.92 -0.36
CA LYS A 309 -9.15 8.64 -0.43
C LYS A 309 -9.61 7.67 0.68
N TYR A 310 -8.74 7.36 1.63
CA TYR A 310 -8.99 6.50 2.77
C TYR A 310 -8.78 7.29 4.06
N PRO A 311 -9.80 7.51 4.90
CA PRO A 311 -9.57 8.05 6.22
C PRO A 311 -8.60 7.13 6.96
N LEU A 312 -7.55 7.72 7.56
CA LEU A 312 -6.60 7.02 8.43
C LEU A 312 -7.36 6.25 9.51
N GLU A 313 -7.46 4.93 9.42
CA GLU A 313 -7.49 4.14 10.63
C GLU A 313 -6.08 4.21 11.22
N GLN A 314 -5.95 5.03 12.27
CA GLN A 314 -4.71 5.37 12.98
C GLN A 314 -4.08 4.17 13.73
N ASN A 315 -4.57 2.95 13.50
CA ASN A 315 -4.20 1.74 14.25
C ASN A 315 -2.95 1.06 13.69
N GLY A 316 -1.97 1.82 13.20
CA GLY A 316 -0.69 1.29 12.75
C GLY A 316 0.43 1.84 13.61
N VAL A 317 1.18 0.97 14.27
CA VAL A 317 2.45 1.34 14.91
C VAL A 317 3.37 1.90 13.82
N ASP A 318 3.97 3.07 14.05
CA ASP A 318 4.96 3.62 13.14
C ASP A 318 6.07 2.60 12.86
N PRO A 319 6.70 2.62 11.67
CA PRO A 319 7.83 1.75 11.41
C PRO A 319 8.85 1.84 12.55
N PRO A 320 9.45 0.71 12.99
CA PRO A 320 10.39 0.68 14.11
C PRO A 320 11.75 1.27 13.71
N PHE A 321 11.73 2.48 13.17
CA PHE A 321 12.87 3.29 12.81
C PHE A 321 12.87 4.52 13.71
N PRO A 322 13.89 4.70 14.56
CA PRO A 322 13.95 5.87 15.42
C PRO A 322 14.08 7.13 14.55
N GLY A 323 13.44 8.21 15.00
CA GLY A 323 13.40 9.51 14.34
C GLY A 323 14.77 10.21 14.24
N ASP A 324 14.72 11.54 14.15
CA ASP A 324 15.86 12.42 13.84
C ASP A 324 17.21 12.02 14.45
N GLY A 325 18.25 12.05 13.62
CA GLY A 325 19.63 11.71 14.00
C GLY A 325 20.00 10.23 13.85
N THR A 326 19.06 9.36 13.47
CA THR A 326 19.33 7.93 13.25
C THR A 326 20.13 7.72 11.97
N ARG A 327 21.22 6.94 12.10
CA ARG A 327 22.05 6.56 10.95
C ARG A 327 21.49 5.30 10.31
N TYR A 328 21.33 5.28 9.00
CA TYR A 328 20.84 4.11 8.28
C TYR A 328 21.53 3.93 6.92
N CYS A 329 21.38 2.73 6.38
CA CYS A 329 21.89 2.33 5.07
C CYS A 329 20.73 1.88 4.19
N ILE A 330 20.84 2.16 2.89
CA ILE A 330 19.89 1.72 1.87
C ILE A 330 20.67 0.88 0.87
N ASP A 331 20.22 -0.36 0.65
CA ASP A 331 20.77 -1.25 -0.37
C ASP A 331 19.63 -1.76 -1.27
N VAL A 332 20.01 -2.37 -2.39
CA VAL A 332 19.10 -3.25 -3.15
C VAL A 332 18.68 -4.41 -2.25
N ASP A 333 17.37 -4.66 -2.14
CA ASP A 333 16.88 -5.88 -1.49
C ASP A 333 17.06 -7.06 -2.46
N PRO A 334 17.80 -8.12 -2.09
CA PRO A 334 17.94 -9.30 -2.94
C PRO A 334 16.63 -10.07 -3.13
N GLY A 335 15.58 -9.79 -2.35
CA GLY A 335 14.28 -10.45 -2.49
C GLY A 335 14.33 -11.95 -2.16
N LEU A 336 15.15 -12.34 -1.17
CA LEU A 336 15.32 -13.75 -0.77
C LEU A 336 14.03 -14.38 -0.23
N ASP A 337 13.06 -13.55 0.15
CA ASP A 337 11.73 -13.98 0.59
C ASP A 337 10.76 -14.23 -0.56
N LEU A 338 11.13 -13.91 -1.80
CA LEU A 338 10.24 -13.95 -2.95
C LEU A 338 10.17 -15.33 -3.62
N VAL A 339 9.01 -15.61 -4.20
CA VAL A 339 8.69 -16.80 -4.99
C VAL A 339 8.59 -16.39 -6.47
N PHE A 340 9.30 -17.15 -7.32
CA PHE A 340 9.44 -16.92 -8.76
C PHE A 340 8.33 -17.59 -9.57
#